data_AF-E6V9Q9-F1
#
_entry.id   AF-E6V9Q9-F1
#
_cell.length_a   1.000
_cell.length_b   1.000
_cell.length_c   1.000
_cell.angle_alpha   90.00
_cell.angle_beta   90.00
_cell.angle_gamma   90.00
#
_symmetry.space_group_name_H-M   'P 1'
#
loop_
_entity.id
_entity.type
_entity.pdbx_description
1 polymer ?
#
loop_
_entity_poly.entity_id
_entity_poly.type
_entity_poly.pdbx_seq_one_letter_code
_entity_poly.pdbx_strand_id
1 'polypeptide(L)' 'MHIKSLFTLDHSEVVDLAEQAAERGEELALANPFPEGSWRHTVFRDVFAARVADLQPIG' A
#
# COMPACT_ATOMS: atom_id res chain seq x y z
N MET A 1 3.69 -19.02 11.47
CA MET A 1 3.40 -17.82 10.66
C MET A 1 3.26 -18.27 9.21
N HIS A 2 2.05 -18.26 8.65
CA HIS A 2 1.87 -18.47 7.20
C HIS A 2 2.19 -17.16 6.50
N ILE A 3 3.42 -17.03 5.99
CA ILE A 3 3.77 -15.90 5.13
C ILE A 3 3.15 -16.20 3.77
N LYS A 4 1.98 -15.61 3.49
CA LYS A 4 1.42 -15.59 2.14
C LYS A 4 2.43 -14.89 1.22
N SER A 5 2.62 -15.43 0.03
CA SER A 5 3.47 -14.76 -0.96
C SER A 5 2.84 -13.44 -1.35
N LEU A 6 3.64 -12.38 -1.42
CA LEU A 6 3.20 -11.06 -1.88
C LEU A 6 2.55 -11.14 -3.28
N PHE A 7 3.03 -12.08 -4.11
CA PHE A 7 2.50 -12.33 -5.45
C PHE A 7 1.15 -13.05 -5.49
N THR A 8 0.68 -13.60 -4.37
CA THR A 8 -0.64 -14.23 -4.25
C THR A 8 -1.68 -13.33 -3.62
N LEU A 9 -1.31 -12.10 -3.25
CA LEU A 9 -2.26 -11.16 -2.66
C LEU A 9 -3.30 -10.75 -3.71
N ASP A 10 -4.57 -10.85 -3.32
CA ASP A 10 -5.69 -10.34 -4.09
C ASP A 10 -5.79 -8.82 -3.98
N HIS A 11 -6.62 -8.20 -4.82
CA HIS A 11 -6.76 -6.75 -4.87
C HIS A 11 -7.06 -6.13 -3.50
N SER A 12 -8.05 -6.67 -2.78
CA SER A 12 -8.42 -6.19 -1.45
C SER A 12 -7.27 -6.29 -0.45
N GLU A 13 -6.46 -7.36 -0.49
CA GLU A 13 -5.31 -7.50 0.42
C GLU A 13 -4.22 -6.46 0.11
N VAL A 14 -4.05 -6.06 -1.17
CA VAL A 14 -3.13 -4.98 -1.56
C VAL A 14 -3.62 -3.62 -1.08
N VAL A 15 -4.93 -3.37 -1.15
CA VAL A 15 -5.58 -2.15 -0.65
C VAL A 15 -5.39 -2.04 0.87
N ASP A 16 -5.76 -3.08 1.63
CA ASP A 16 -5.59 -3.12 3.08
C ASP A 16 -4.13 -2.88 3.50
N LEU A 17 -3.17 -3.49 2.79
CA LEU A 17 -1.75 -3.31 3.08
C LEU A 17 -1.30 -1.86 2.84
N ALA A 18 -1.78 -1.23 1.77
CA ALA A 18 -1.47 0.16 1.43
C ALA A 18 -2.05 1.15 2.45
N GLU A 19 -3.29 0.94 2.88
CA GLU A 19 -3.93 1.78 3.90
C GLU A 19 -3.20 1.67 5.24
N GLN A 20 -2.89 0.45 5.69
CA GLN A 20 -2.15 0.25 6.94
C GLN A 20 -0.75 0.89 6.91
N ALA A 21 -0.06 0.80 5.77
CA ALA A 21 1.24 1.44 5.59
C ALA A 21 1.13 2.97 5.67
N ALA A 22 0.10 3.55 5.04
CA ALA A 22 -0.16 4.99 5.08
C ALA A 22 -0.50 5.46 6.51
N GLU A 23 -1.32 4.70 7.25
CA GLU A 23 -1.70 5.01 8.64
C GLU A 23 -0.51 4.95 9.61
N ARG A 24 0.47 4.09 9.33
CA ARG A 24 1.73 4.04 10.08
C ARG A 24 2.68 5.20 9.76
N GLY A 25 2.40 5.95 8.70
CA GLY A 25 3.29 7.00 8.19
C GLY A 25 4.58 6.44 7.60
N GLU A 26 4.56 5.22 7.06
CA GLU A 26 5.73 4.65 6.40
C GLU A 26 6.06 5.41 5.10
N GLU A 27 7.29 5.31 4.61
CA GLU A 27 7.63 5.87 3.31
C GLU A 27 7.17 4.92 2.20
N LEU A 28 6.46 5.41 1.18
CA LEU A 28 5.95 4.60 0.06
C LEU A 28 7.02 3.70 -0.57
N ALA A 29 8.25 4.21 -0.71
CA ALA A 29 9.37 3.47 -1.30
C ALA A 29 9.84 2.28 -0.44
N LEU A 30 9.61 2.33 0.88
CA LEU A 30 9.92 1.25 1.82
C LEU A 30 8.72 0.34 2.04
N ALA A 31 7.51 0.91 2.02
CA ALA A 31 6.29 0.22 2.35
C ALA A 31 5.71 -0.59 1.19
N ASN A 32 5.98 -0.21 -0.06
CA ASN A 32 5.49 -0.92 -1.25
C ASN A 32 6.47 -2.06 -1.61
N PRO A 33 6.15 -3.33 -1.33
CA PRO A 33 7.05 -4.43 -1.62
C PRO A 33 6.88 -4.95 -3.06
N PHE A 34 5.99 -4.35 -3.86
CA PHE A 34 5.67 -4.82 -5.20
C PHE A 34 6.60 -4.18 -6.24
N PRO A 35 7.08 -4.96 -7.23
CA PRO A 35 7.95 -4.43 -8.27
C PRO A 35 7.23 -3.40 -9.14
N GLU A 36 7.94 -2.34 -9.53
CA GLU A 36 7.46 -1.33 -10.48
C GLU A 36 6.96 -2.00 -11.77
N GLY A 37 5.85 -1.49 -12.30
CA GLY A 37 5.19 -2.05 -13.49
C GLY A 37 4.20 -3.19 -13.22
N SER A 38 4.12 -3.72 -12.00
CA SER A 38 3.05 -4.64 -11.63
C SER A 38 1.76 -3.91 -11.26
N TRP A 39 0.61 -4.50 -11.56
CA TRP A 39 -0.69 -3.90 -11.19
C TRP A 39 -0.82 -3.70 -9.68
N ARG A 40 -0.23 -4.59 -8.87
CA ARG A 40 -0.21 -4.48 -7.40
C ARG A 40 0.56 -3.26 -6.94
N HIS A 41 1.70 -2.96 -7.59
CA HIS A 41 2.45 -1.75 -7.31
C HIS A 41 1.62 -0.49 -7.61
N THR A 42 0.94 -0.46 -8.74
CA THR A 42 0.07 0.68 -9.11
C THR A 42 -1.06 0.86 -8.10
N VAL A 43 -1.79 -0.21 -7.77
CA VAL A 43 -2.90 -0.17 -6.80
C VAL A 43 -2.40 0.26 -5.42
N PHE A 44 -1.32 -0.33 -4.93
CA PHE A 44 -0.75 0.01 -3.63
C PHE A 44 -0.41 1.49 -3.56
N ARG A 45 0.28 2.01 -4.58
CA ARG A 45 0.68 3.41 -4.64
C ARG A 45 -0.53 4.35 -4.62
N ASP A 46 -1.55 4.07 -5.41
CA ASP A 46 -2.73 4.92 -5.54
C ASP A 46 -3.50 5.01 -4.22
N VAL A 47 -3.76 3.85 -3.59
CA VAL A 47 -4.44 3.75 -2.30
C VAL A 47 -3.63 4.40 -1.19
N PHE A 48 -2.33 4.11 -1.14
CA PHE A 48 -1.42 4.70 -0.15
C PHE A 48 -1.45 6.22 -0.24
N ALA A 49 -1.31 6.79 -1.45
CA ALA A 49 -1.33 8.24 -1.65
C ALA A 49 -2.67 8.87 -1.27
N ALA A 50 -3.79 8.23 -1.63
CA ALA A 50 -5.12 8.68 -1.25
C ALA A 50 -5.30 8.67 0.28
N ARG A 51 -4.84 7.62 0.96
CA ARG A 51 -4.93 7.50 2.42
C ARG A 51 -4.04 8.50 3.14
N VAL A 52 -2.80 8.72 2.68
CA VAL A 52 -1.93 9.77 3.25
C VAL A 52 -2.55 11.16 3.07
N ALA A 53 -3.16 11.44 1.91
CA ALA A 53 -3.83 12.71 1.67
C ALA A 53 -5.05 12.91 2.60
N ASP A 54 -5.80 11.85 2.90
CA ASP A 54 -6.93 11.87 3.85
C ASP A 54 -6.45 12.06 5.30
N LEU A 55 -5.29 11.50 5.66
CA LEU A 55 -4.69 11.60 6.98
C LEU A 55 -3.98 12.94 7.23
N GLN A 56 -3.56 13.67 6.18
CA GLN A 56 -3.04 15.02 6.33
C GLN A 56 -4.18 15.97 6.72
N PRO A 57 -4.17 16.56 7.93
CA PRO A 57 -5.19 17.52 8.31
C PRO A 57 -5.13 18.70 7.35
N ILE A 58 -6.28 19.03 6.76
CA ILE A 58 -6.48 20.28 6.03
C ILE A 58 -6.22 21.40 7.03
N GLY A 59 -5.04 22.02 6.93
CA GLY A 59 -4.66 23.20 7.70
C GLY A 59 -5.45 24.43 7.28
#